data_AF-A0A0W0F7E8-F1
#
_entry.id   AF-A0A0W0F7E8-F1
#
_cell.length_a   1.000
_cell.length_b   1.000
_cell.length_c   1.000
_cell.angle_alpha   90.00
_cell.angle_beta   90.00
_cell.angle_gamma   90.00
#
_symmetry.space_group_name_H-M   'P 1'
#
loop_
_entity.id
_entity.type
_entity.pdbx_description
1 polymer ?
#
loop_
_entity_poly.entity_id
_entity_poly.type
_entity_poly.pdbx_seq_one_letter_code
_entity_poly.pdbx_strand_id
1 'polypeptide(L)'
;MEEKADVLELLLIYSHDDEHLVKTLRQIDPSVGIDAVLGLVDTAHKYMNFFAENAARVVIKEMALKSDSNALKVLMWKLGENELEGIDPIVWHPLHFSLAKMSPHLNDRNFRISALYQEKWQVALAKYQETVENYHPNWRSPENGYEKTFIRAVQALLPSAAAVRVPSEDDVRKAYRIARRAHPLPDEYINDGDVEHEWWIRSVYQAIDDFPKWQDFAQTTSSLNHGS
;
A
#
# COMPACT_ATOMS: atom_id res chain seq x y z
N MET A 1 11.62 18.32 -28.14
CA MET A 1 11.12 16.95 -27.91
C MET A 1 9.71 16.91 -28.48
N GLU A 2 9.46 16.03 -29.45
CA GLU A 2 8.13 15.78 -30.00
C GLU A 2 7.37 14.83 -29.07
N GLU A 3 6.08 15.10 -28.82
CA GLU A 3 5.22 14.19 -28.06
C GLU A 3 4.92 12.92 -28.87
N LYS A 4 4.78 11.78 -28.17
CA LYS A 4 4.35 10.53 -28.82
C LYS A 4 2.86 10.61 -29.21
N ALA A 5 2.49 9.95 -30.31
CA ALA A 5 1.15 10.03 -30.87
C ALA A 5 0.05 9.51 -29.93
N ASP A 6 0.33 8.45 -29.17
CA ASP A 6 -0.55 7.88 -28.14
C ASP A 6 -0.82 8.87 -27.00
N VAL A 7 0.21 9.61 -26.57
CA VAL A 7 0.09 10.64 -25.54
C VAL A 7 -0.74 11.84 -26.02
N LEU A 8 -0.56 12.26 -27.28
CA LEU A 8 -1.36 13.33 -27.89
C LEU A 8 -2.82 12.92 -28.10
N GLU A 9 -3.07 11.68 -28.49
CA GLU A 9 -4.42 11.13 -28.60
C GLU A 9 -5.13 11.14 -27.25
N LEU A 10 -4.47 10.66 -26.19
CA LEU A 10 -5.00 10.74 -24.83
C LEU A 10 -5.27 12.19 -24.42
N LEU A 11 -4.34 13.12 -24.68
CA LEU A 11 -4.53 14.54 -24.36
C LEU A 11 -5.77 15.13 -25.07
N LEU A 12 -5.99 14.79 -26.34
CA LEU A 12 -7.16 15.22 -27.10
C LEU A 12 -8.45 14.64 -26.53
N ILE A 13 -8.47 13.35 -26.21
CA ILE A 13 -9.62 12.67 -25.60
C ILE A 13 -9.98 13.30 -24.25
N TYR A 14 -8.98 13.75 -23.48
CA TYR A 14 -9.15 14.29 -22.13
C TYR A 14 -9.00 15.81 -22.03
N SER A 15 -9.13 16.52 -23.16
CA SER A 15 -9.01 17.99 -23.23
C SER A 15 -10.24 18.77 -22.77
N HIS A 16 -11.36 18.08 -22.54
CA HIS A 16 -12.63 18.69 -22.19
C HIS A 16 -13.06 18.25 -20.78
N ASP A 17 -13.63 19.18 -20.02
CA ASP A 17 -14.17 18.94 -18.67
C ASP A 17 -15.42 18.06 -18.78
N ASP A 18 -15.28 16.79 -18.44
CA ASP A 18 -16.41 15.86 -18.39
C ASP A 18 -16.32 15.04 -17.10
N GLU A 19 -17.41 15.00 -16.34
CA GLU A 19 -17.60 14.14 -15.16
C GLU A 19 -17.36 12.65 -15.49
N HIS A 20 -17.37 12.31 -16.78
CA HIS A 20 -17.00 11.02 -17.35
C HIS A 20 -15.49 10.75 -17.49
N LEU A 21 -14.59 11.74 -17.34
CA LEU A 21 -13.15 11.58 -17.60
C LEU A 21 -12.52 10.41 -16.85
N VAL A 22 -12.79 10.31 -15.54
CA VAL A 22 -12.27 9.23 -14.68
C VAL A 22 -12.86 7.87 -15.08
N LYS A 23 -14.11 7.82 -15.52
CA LYS A 23 -14.72 6.58 -16.04
C LYS A 23 -14.09 6.17 -17.37
N THR A 24 -13.92 7.10 -18.30
CA THR A 24 -13.33 6.86 -19.63
C THR A 24 -11.87 6.44 -19.50
N LEU A 25 -11.14 7.03 -18.55
CA LEU A 25 -9.78 6.65 -18.23
C LEU A 25 -9.68 5.30 -17.48
N ARG A 26 -10.63 4.98 -16.60
CA ARG A 26 -10.75 3.64 -16.01
C ARG A 26 -11.10 2.55 -17.02
N GLN A 27 -11.72 2.96 -18.13
CA GLN A 27 -12.03 2.14 -19.29
C GLN A 27 -10.96 2.21 -20.38
N ILE A 28 -9.80 2.83 -20.09
CA ILE A 28 -8.63 2.79 -20.97
C ILE A 28 -8.47 1.36 -21.49
N ASP A 29 -8.45 1.25 -22.82
CA ASP A 29 -8.15 0.01 -23.52
C ASP A 29 -6.89 -0.62 -22.88
N PRO A 30 -6.91 -1.89 -22.48
CA PRO A 30 -5.72 -2.61 -22.00
C PRO A 30 -4.48 -2.44 -22.88
N SER A 31 -4.65 -2.04 -24.15
CA SER A 31 -3.58 -1.69 -25.09
C SER A 31 -2.80 -0.42 -24.73
N VAL A 32 -3.40 0.53 -24.00
CA VAL A 32 -2.72 1.74 -23.52
C VAL A 32 -1.92 1.37 -22.27
N GLY A 33 -0.63 1.13 -22.48
CA GLY A 33 0.30 0.81 -21.40
C GLY A 33 0.48 1.97 -20.40
N ILE A 34 0.91 1.63 -19.19
CA ILE A 34 1.20 2.60 -18.12
C ILE A 34 2.16 3.71 -18.58
N ASP A 35 3.08 3.42 -19.51
CA ASP A 35 4.04 4.39 -20.03
C ASP A 35 3.36 5.56 -20.78
N ALA A 36 2.26 5.30 -21.49
CA ALA A 36 1.49 6.34 -22.17
C ALA A 36 0.72 7.22 -21.18
N VAL A 37 0.20 6.62 -20.10
CA VAL A 37 -0.51 7.35 -19.03
C VAL A 37 0.46 8.20 -18.21
N LEU A 38 1.67 7.71 -17.95
CA LEU A 38 2.74 8.52 -17.33
C LEU A 38 3.10 9.71 -18.23
N GLY A 39 3.31 9.49 -19.54
CA GLY A 39 3.58 10.57 -20.49
C GLY A 39 2.42 11.58 -20.65
N LEU A 40 1.18 11.14 -20.43
CA LEU A 40 0.01 12.01 -20.39
C LEU A 40 0.08 13.02 -19.24
N VAL A 41 0.61 12.65 -18.07
CA VAL A 41 0.77 13.59 -16.95
C VAL A 41 1.70 14.72 -17.36
N ASP A 42 2.88 14.40 -17.88
CA ASP A 42 3.89 15.39 -18.27
C ASP A 42 3.36 16.32 -19.38
N THR A 43 2.63 15.74 -20.34
CA THR A 43 2.07 16.46 -21.47
C THR A 43 0.89 17.33 -21.05
N ALA A 44 -0.03 16.81 -20.23
CA ALA A 44 -1.14 17.58 -19.69
C ALA A 44 -0.64 18.76 -18.85
N HIS A 45 0.40 18.54 -18.03
CA HIS A 45 1.06 19.58 -17.27
C HIS A 45 1.64 20.67 -18.19
N LYS A 46 2.39 20.27 -19.23
CA LYS A 46 2.98 21.18 -20.23
C LYS A 46 1.93 22.07 -20.90
N TYR A 47 0.75 21.54 -21.19
CA TYR A 47 -0.35 22.27 -21.82
C TYR A 47 -1.33 22.90 -20.83
N MET A 48 -1.03 22.89 -19.53
CA MET A 48 -1.89 23.42 -18.45
C MET A 48 -3.30 22.79 -18.44
N ASN A 49 -3.42 21.54 -18.87
CA ASN A 49 -4.66 20.77 -18.82
C ASN A 49 -4.76 20.01 -17.49
N PHE A 50 -5.20 20.72 -16.45
CA PHE A 50 -5.32 20.17 -15.10
C PHE A 50 -6.33 19.00 -15.00
N PHE A 51 -7.33 18.94 -15.88
CA PHE A 51 -8.32 17.86 -15.87
C PHE A 51 -7.68 16.53 -16.32
N ALA A 52 -6.99 16.54 -17.47
CA ALA A 52 -6.25 15.38 -17.95
C ALA A 52 -5.15 14.96 -16.96
N GLU A 53 -4.45 15.93 -16.39
CA GLU A 53 -3.39 15.65 -15.40
C GLU A 53 -3.96 14.92 -14.18
N ASN A 54 -5.01 15.46 -13.55
CA ASN A 54 -5.62 14.86 -12.36
C ASN A 54 -6.19 13.48 -12.64
N ALA A 55 -6.86 13.33 -13.78
CA ALA A 55 -7.48 12.06 -14.11
C ALA A 55 -6.41 11.00 -14.44
N ALA A 56 -5.31 11.35 -15.12
CA ALA A 56 -4.16 10.47 -15.33
C ALA A 56 -3.54 10.02 -14.00
N ARG A 57 -3.38 10.92 -13.03
CA ARG A 57 -2.88 10.59 -11.68
C ARG A 57 -3.75 9.57 -10.94
N VAL A 58 -5.08 9.67 -11.07
CA VAL A 58 -6.01 8.67 -10.49
C VAL A 58 -5.82 7.30 -11.13
N VAL A 59 -5.68 7.24 -12.45
CA VAL A 59 -5.49 5.99 -13.20
C VAL A 59 -4.17 5.33 -12.88
N ILE A 60 -3.09 6.12 -12.81
CA ILE A 60 -1.75 5.65 -12.47
C ILE A 60 -1.78 4.87 -11.16
N LYS A 61 -2.46 5.41 -10.14
CA LYS A 61 -2.62 4.74 -8.85
C LYS A 61 -3.35 3.40 -9.00
N GLU A 62 -4.44 3.36 -9.77
CA GLU A 62 -5.20 2.13 -9.98
C GLU A 62 -4.44 1.08 -10.79
N MET A 63 -3.70 1.50 -11.83
CA MET A 63 -2.88 0.61 -12.65
C MET A 63 -1.70 0.03 -11.88
N ALA A 64 -1.08 0.84 -11.00
CA ALA A 64 -0.02 0.38 -10.10
C ALA A 64 -0.52 -0.70 -9.13
N LEU A 65 -1.71 -0.52 -8.54
CA LEU A 65 -2.30 -1.46 -7.59
C LEU A 65 -2.82 -2.76 -8.23
N LYS A 66 -2.82 -2.88 -9.56
CA LYS A 66 -3.28 -4.07 -10.29
C LYS A 66 -2.13 -4.92 -10.83
N SER A 67 -0.91 -4.40 -10.88
CA SER A 67 0.22 -5.09 -11.51
C SER A 67 1.54 -4.63 -10.91
N ASP A 68 2.34 -5.59 -10.44
CA ASP A 68 3.66 -5.33 -9.90
C ASP A 68 4.58 -4.60 -10.91
N SER A 69 4.47 -4.94 -12.20
CA SER A 69 5.27 -4.30 -13.24
C SER A 69 4.90 -2.84 -13.44
N ASN A 70 3.61 -2.51 -13.33
CA ASN A 70 3.15 -1.13 -13.37
C ASN A 70 3.57 -0.39 -12.09
N ALA A 71 3.44 -1.03 -10.92
CA ALA A 71 3.86 -0.45 -9.65
C ALA A 71 5.35 -0.03 -9.67
N LEU A 72 6.23 -0.88 -10.22
CA LEU A 72 7.64 -0.55 -10.38
C LEU A 72 7.87 0.67 -11.29
N LYS A 73 7.20 0.73 -12.43
CA LYS A 73 7.29 1.88 -13.36
C LYS A 73 6.78 3.18 -12.73
N VAL A 74 5.66 3.12 -12.01
CA VAL A 74 5.09 4.27 -11.31
C VAL A 74 5.98 4.71 -10.15
N LEU A 75 6.58 3.76 -9.42
CA LEU A 75 7.56 4.05 -8.38
C LEU A 75 8.76 4.80 -8.97
N MET A 76 9.31 4.34 -10.09
CA MET A 76 10.41 5.03 -10.77
C MET A 76 10.04 6.46 -11.17
N TRP A 77 8.88 6.65 -11.80
CA TRP A 77 8.41 7.96 -12.22
C TRP A 77 8.25 8.91 -11.03
N LYS A 78 7.56 8.47 -9.96
CA LYS A 78 7.42 9.25 -8.72
C LYS A 78 8.75 9.63 -8.09
N LEU A 79 9.71 8.70 -8.07
CA LEU A 79 11.04 8.97 -7.53
C LEU A 79 11.89 9.88 -8.41
N GLY A 80 11.69 9.86 -9.73
CA GLY A 80 12.31 10.78 -10.68
C GLY A 80 11.81 12.21 -10.51
N GLU A 81 10.50 12.37 -10.34
CA GLU A 81 9.83 13.67 -10.15
C GLU A 81 9.81 14.17 -8.70
N ASN A 82 10.43 13.42 -7.77
CA ASN A 82 10.39 13.66 -6.33
C ASN A 82 8.94 13.80 -5.76
N GLU A 83 7.99 13.10 -6.38
CA GLU A 83 6.58 13.11 -6.03
C GLU A 83 6.25 12.00 -5.02
N LEU A 84 6.48 12.30 -3.75
CA LEU A 84 6.35 11.34 -2.65
C LEU A 84 4.90 11.15 -2.15
N GLU A 85 3.95 11.94 -2.62
CA GLU A 85 2.55 11.82 -2.18
C GLU A 85 1.97 10.46 -2.63
N GLY A 86 1.40 9.73 -1.67
CA GLY A 86 0.76 8.43 -1.93
C GLY A 86 1.72 7.33 -2.39
N ILE A 87 3.02 7.47 -2.13
CA ILE A 87 4.05 6.52 -2.59
C ILE A 87 4.01 5.18 -1.83
N ASP A 88 3.65 5.17 -0.54
CA ASP A 88 3.67 3.96 0.29
C ASP A 88 2.83 2.81 -0.30
N PRO A 89 1.53 2.98 -0.66
CA PRO A 89 0.76 1.91 -1.31
C PRO A 89 1.37 1.39 -2.62
N ILE A 90 2.12 2.24 -3.34
CA ILE A 90 2.77 1.88 -4.60
C ILE A 90 4.07 1.11 -4.33
N VAL A 91 4.81 1.45 -3.28
CA VAL A 91 6.04 0.78 -2.86
C VAL A 91 5.76 -0.60 -2.30
N TRP A 92 4.65 -0.81 -1.60
CA TRP A 92 4.30 -2.09 -0.99
C TRP A 92 4.16 -3.21 -2.03
N HIS A 93 3.63 -2.86 -3.19
CA HIS A 93 3.35 -3.81 -4.28
C HIS A 93 4.60 -4.40 -4.95
N PRO A 94 5.76 -3.72 -5.05
CA PRO A 94 7.01 -4.34 -5.47
C PRO A 94 7.86 -4.90 -4.32
N LEU A 95 7.48 -4.81 -3.03
CA LEU A 95 8.33 -5.30 -1.92
C LEU A 95 8.53 -6.81 -1.90
N HIS A 96 7.67 -7.58 -2.58
CA HIS A 96 7.90 -9.01 -2.78
C HIS A 96 8.89 -9.31 -3.91
N PHE A 97 9.30 -8.31 -4.68
CA PHE A 97 10.39 -8.49 -5.64
C PHE A 97 11.73 -8.60 -4.93
N SER A 98 12.63 -9.36 -5.55
CA SER A 98 14.03 -9.36 -5.14
C SER A 98 14.65 -8.01 -5.47
N LEU A 99 15.55 -7.53 -4.61
CA LEU A 99 16.33 -6.32 -4.85
C LEU A 99 17.08 -6.37 -6.20
N ALA A 100 17.49 -7.57 -6.63
CA ALA A 100 18.09 -7.79 -7.95
C ALA A 100 17.17 -7.39 -9.12
N LYS A 101 15.85 -7.57 -8.99
CA LYS A 101 14.87 -7.12 -9.99
C LYS A 101 14.65 -5.62 -9.96
N MET A 102 14.82 -4.97 -8.81
CA MET A 102 14.62 -3.52 -8.67
C MET A 102 15.87 -2.71 -9.05
N SER A 103 17.07 -3.28 -8.86
CA SER A 103 18.36 -2.61 -9.08
C SER A 103 18.51 -1.97 -10.47
N PRO A 104 18.11 -2.61 -11.60
CA PRO A 104 18.27 -1.99 -12.92
C PRO A 104 17.43 -0.73 -13.13
N HIS A 105 16.44 -0.50 -12.26
CA HIS A 105 15.41 0.52 -12.41
C HIS A 105 15.63 1.74 -11.51
N LEU A 106 16.54 1.66 -10.54
CA LEU A 106 16.75 2.69 -9.53
C LEU A 106 18.18 3.19 -9.57
N ASN A 107 18.36 4.51 -9.40
CA ASN A 107 19.69 5.04 -9.10
C ASN A 107 20.17 4.56 -7.72
N ASP A 108 21.48 4.67 -7.45
CA ASP A 108 22.09 4.18 -6.22
C ASP A 108 21.40 4.68 -4.94
N ARG A 109 20.98 5.95 -4.91
CA ARG A 109 20.26 6.52 -3.75
C ARG A 109 18.92 5.83 -3.53
N ASN A 110 18.10 5.76 -4.57
CA ASN A 110 16.76 5.20 -4.50
C ASN A 110 16.79 3.68 -4.27
N PHE A 111 17.82 3.01 -4.79
CA PHE A 111 18.08 1.61 -4.50
C PHE A 111 18.37 1.37 -3.01
N ARG A 112 19.26 2.16 -2.39
CA ARG A 112 19.56 2.08 -0.96
C ARG A 112 18.34 2.36 -0.08
N ILE A 113 17.56 3.40 -0.42
CA ILE A 113 16.32 3.71 0.29
C ILE A 113 15.34 2.54 0.20
N SER A 114 15.15 1.97 -1.00
CA SER A 114 14.27 0.84 -1.20
C SER A 114 14.70 -0.39 -0.42
N ALA A 115 16.01 -0.69 -0.36
CA ALA A 115 16.54 -1.80 0.40
C ALA A 115 16.30 -1.67 1.91
N LEU A 116 16.58 -0.49 2.47
CA LEU A 116 16.31 -0.21 3.89
C LEU A 116 14.82 -0.25 4.22
N TYR A 117 13.99 0.29 3.32
CA TYR A 117 12.53 0.23 3.46
C TYR A 117 12.04 -1.22 3.47
N GLN A 118 12.49 -2.03 2.52
CA GLN A 118 12.11 -3.45 2.42
C GLN A 118 12.55 -4.23 3.67
N GLU A 119 13.75 -3.99 4.20
CA GLU A 119 14.21 -4.63 5.44
C GLU A 119 13.30 -4.27 6.62
N LYS A 120 13.05 -2.98 6.88
CA LYS A 120 12.17 -2.57 7.98
C LYS A 120 10.74 -3.06 7.79
N TRP A 121 10.26 -3.12 6.55
CA TRP A 121 8.95 -3.67 6.23
C TRP A 121 8.84 -5.14 6.61
N GLN A 122 9.83 -5.97 6.31
CA GLN A 122 9.82 -7.38 6.66
C GLN A 122 9.83 -7.59 8.19
N VAL A 123 10.56 -6.76 8.92
CA VAL A 123 10.56 -6.77 10.40
C VAL A 123 9.17 -6.39 10.94
N ALA A 124 8.56 -5.31 10.44
CA ALA A 124 7.23 -4.89 10.85
C ALA A 124 6.16 -5.93 10.50
N LEU A 125 6.25 -6.54 9.31
CA LEU A 125 5.36 -7.61 8.86
C LEU A 125 5.44 -8.83 9.78
N ALA A 126 6.65 -9.27 10.15
CA ALA A 126 6.83 -10.38 11.08
C ALA A 126 6.21 -10.08 12.45
N LYS A 127 6.46 -8.86 12.99
CA LYS A 127 5.87 -8.42 14.26
C LYS A 127 4.33 -8.34 14.19
N TYR A 128 3.79 -7.84 13.08
CA TYR A 128 2.35 -7.79 12.85
C TYR A 128 1.74 -9.20 12.81
N GLN A 129 2.32 -10.12 12.05
CA GLN A 129 1.88 -11.51 11.97
C GLN A 129 1.92 -12.18 13.34
N GLU A 130 3.03 -12.02 14.07
CA GLU A 130 3.19 -12.52 15.43
C GLU A 130 2.13 -11.95 16.38
N THR A 131 1.84 -10.64 16.30
CA THR A 131 0.84 -9.98 17.15
C THR A 131 -0.59 -10.46 16.84
N VAL A 132 -0.90 -10.69 15.56
CA VAL A 132 -2.18 -11.22 15.14
C VAL A 132 -2.34 -12.70 15.55
N GLU A 133 -1.25 -13.47 15.58
CA GLU A 133 -1.24 -14.85 16.06
C GLU A 133 -1.32 -14.95 17.60
N ASN A 134 -0.65 -14.02 18.30
CA ASN A 134 -0.53 -14.02 19.75
C ASN A 134 -1.55 -13.09 20.39
N TYR A 135 -2.69 -13.67 20.75
CA TYR A 135 -3.77 -12.96 21.45
C TYR A 135 -3.34 -12.31 22.78
N HIS A 136 -2.42 -12.94 23.52
CA HIS A 136 -1.85 -12.40 24.74
C HIS A 136 -0.44 -12.98 25.02
N PRO A 137 0.53 -12.21 25.55
CA PRO A 137 1.93 -12.64 25.69
C PRO A 137 2.11 -13.82 26.66
N ASN A 138 1.20 -13.93 27.64
CA ASN A 138 1.25 -14.95 28.68
C ASN A 138 0.30 -16.12 28.43
N TRP A 139 -0.34 -16.18 27.25
CA TRP A 139 -1.40 -17.13 27.01
C TRP A 139 -1.03 -18.15 25.94
N ARG A 140 -1.03 -19.42 26.34
CA ARG A 140 -1.03 -20.56 25.41
C ARG A 140 -2.46 -21.05 25.32
N SER A 141 -3.12 -20.77 24.20
CA SER A 141 -4.48 -21.26 23.96
C SER A 141 -4.50 -22.79 24.08
N PRO A 142 -5.43 -23.38 24.85
CA PRO A 142 -5.68 -24.82 24.78
C PRO A 142 -5.96 -25.22 23.33
N GLU A 143 -5.53 -26.40 22.89
CA GLU A 143 -5.55 -26.77 21.46
C GLU A 143 -6.92 -26.65 20.78
N ASN A 144 -8.02 -26.58 21.55
CA ASN A 144 -9.42 -26.52 21.12
C ASN A 144 -10.24 -25.36 21.76
N GLY A 145 -9.62 -24.27 22.24
CA GLY A 145 -10.32 -23.15 22.89
C GLY A 145 -11.16 -22.27 21.94
N TYR A 146 -12.21 -21.62 22.48
CA TYR A 146 -13.09 -20.68 21.78
C TYR A 146 -12.28 -19.58 21.07
N GLU A 147 -11.25 -19.08 21.74
CA GLU A 147 -10.48 -17.95 21.29
C GLU A 147 -9.56 -18.29 20.12
N LYS A 148 -9.10 -19.55 20.02
CA LYS A 148 -8.37 -20.02 18.83
C LYS A 148 -9.26 -19.99 17.58
N THR A 149 -10.53 -20.38 17.71
CA THR A 149 -11.48 -20.28 16.60
C THR A 149 -11.83 -18.83 16.26
N PHE A 150 -11.94 -17.96 17.27
CA PHE A 150 -12.14 -16.53 17.08
C PHE A 150 -10.95 -15.87 16.37
N ILE A 151 -9.72 -16.08 16.83
CA ILE A 151 -8.49 -15.52 16.23
C ILE A 151 -8.35 -15.98 14.78
N ARG A 152 -8.58 -17.28 14.51
CA ARG A 152 -8.56 -17.81 13.13
C ARG A 152 -9.61 -17.14 12.24
N ALA A 153 -10.80 -16.86 12.77
CA ALA A 153 -11.82 -16.12 12.04
C ALA A 153 -11.38 -14.67 11.76
N VAL A 154 -10.78 -13.98 12.74
CA VAL A 154 -10.25 -12.62 12.53
C VAL A 154 -9.11 -12.63 11.52
N GLN A 155 -8.18 -13.58 11.61
CA GLN A 155 -7.08 -13.78 10.65
C GLN A 155 -7.59 -13.98 9.23
N ALA A 156 -8.61 -14.82 9.04
CA ALA A 156 -9.21 -15.06 7.73
C ALA A 156 -9.90 -13.82 7.13
N LEU A 157 -10.26 -12.85 7.97
CA LEU A 157 -10.93 -11.61 7.58
C LEU A 157 -9.97 -10.43 7.43
N LEU A 158 -8.77 -10.53 7.98
CA LEU A 158 -7.73 -9.51 7.83
C LEU A 158 -7.05 -9.65 6.47
N PRO A 159 -6.83 -8.54 5.74
CA PRO A 159 -5.96 -8.57 4.57
C PRO A 159 -4.57 -9.07 4.99
N SER A 160 -4.01 -10.02 4.25
CA SER A 160 -2.59 -10.33 4.43
C SER A 160 -1.77 -9.10 4.03
N ALA A 161 -1.07 -8.51 5.00
CA ALA A 161 -0.13 -7.41 4.77
C ALA A 161 0.96 -7.80 3.75
N ALA A 162 1.23 -9.10 3.58
CA ALA A 162 2.18 -9.62 2.60
C ALA A 162 1.63 -9.67 1.15
N ALA A 163 0.32 -9.55 0.95
CA ALA A 163 -0.30 -9.80 -0.35
C ALA A 163 -0.75 -8.53 -1.10
N VAL A 164 -1.21 -7.48 -0.41
CA VAL A 164 -1.85 -6.33 -1.11
C VAL A 164 -1.75 -4.97 -0.39
N ARG A 165 -1.86 -4.91 0.95
CA ARG A 165 -1.84 -3.64 1.72
C ARG A 165 -1.67 -3.85 3.21
N VAL A 166 -1.10 -2.86 3.92
CA VAL A 166 -1.20 -2.78 5.38
C VAL A 166 -2.68 -2.58 5.78
N PRO A 167 -3.23 -3.41 6.67
CA PRO A 167 -4.60 -3.27 7.17
C PRO A 167 -4.80 -1.94 7.90
N SER A 168 -5.97 -1.33 7.74
CA SER A 168 -6.34 -0.17 8.56
C SER A 168 -6.93 -0.59 9.91
N GLU A 169 -7.01 0.34 10.87
CA GLU A 169 -7.75 0.10 12.10
C GLU A 169 -9.20 -0.33 11.84
N ASP A 170 -9.85 0.26 10.83
CA ASP A 170 -11.21 -0.07 10.44
C ASP A 170 -11.33 -1.49 9.89
N ASP A 171 -10.34 -1.97 9.13
CA ASP A 171 -10.29 -3.36 8.67
C ASP A 171 -10.26 -4.31 9.87
N VAL A 172 -9.43 -4.00 10.88
CA VAL A 172 -9.33 -4.78 12.13
C VAL A 172 -10.64 -4.73 12.93
N ARG A 173 -11.27 -3.56 13.10
CA ARG A 173 -12.57 -3.46 13.80
C ARG A 173 -13.65 -4.24 13.08
N LYS A 174 -13.66 -4.18 11.75
CA LYS A 174 -14.62 -4.91 10.94
C LYS A 174 -14.42 -6.42 11.07
N ALA A 175 -13.18 -6.89 10.93
CA ALA A 175 -12.82 -8.29 11.11
C ALA A 175 -13.21 -8.78 12.52
N TYR A 176 -12.86 -8.02 13.56
CA TYR A 176 -13.26 -8.27 14.94
C TYR A 176 -14.78 -8.39 15.10
N ARG A 177 -15.56 -7.40 14.64
CA ARG A 177 -17.03 -7.41 14.76
C ARG A 177 -17.67 -8.60 14.06
N ILE A 178 -17.17 -8.98 12.88
CA ILE A 178 -17.68 -10.12 12.13
C ILE A 178 -17.35 -11.42 12.87
N ALA A 179 -16.10 -11.60 13.30
CA ALA A 179 -15.69 -12.77 14.07
C ALA A 179 -16.48 -12.89 15.39
N ARG A 180 -16.73 -11.76 16.07
CA ARG A 180 -17.50 -11.70 17.33
C ARG A 180 -18.95 -12.12 17.16
N ARG A 181 -19.55 -11.80 16.00
CA ARG A 181 -20.92 -12.23 15.67
C ARG A 181 -20.99 -13.71 15.33
N ALA A 182 -19.98 -14.23 14.64
CA ALA A 182 -19.88 -15.65 14.30
C ALA A 182 -19.53 -16.52 15.52
N HIS A 183 -18.79 -15.96 16.47
CA HIS A 183 -18.31 -16.59 17.69
C HIS A 183 -18.61 -15.67 18.89
N PRO A 184 -19.84 -15.65 19.45
CA PRO A 184 -20.16 -14.87 20.64
C PRO A 184 -19.46 -15.43 21.89
N LEU A 185 -19.14 -14.56 22.87
CA LEU A 185 -18.44 -14.98 24.09
C LEU A 185 -19.41 -15.82 24.92
N PRO A 186 -18.96 -16.92 25.54
CA PRO A 186 -19.76 -17.59 26.57
C PRO A 186 -20.02 -16.63 27.73
N ASP A 187 -21.17 -16.77 28.40
CA ASP A 187 -21.60 -15.86 29.48
C ASP A 187 -20.58 -15.75 30.63
N GLU A 188 -19.81 -16.82 30.87
CA GLU A 188 -18.76 -16.92 31.89
C GLU A 188 -17.55 -16.02 31.61
N TYR A 189 -17.39 -15.54 30.38
CA TYR A 189 -16.20 -14.81 29.92
C TYR A 189 -16.48 -13.35 29.56
N ILE A 190 -17.70 -12.84 29.76
CA ILE A 190 -18.11 -11.51 29.26
C ILE A 190 -17.20 -10.39 29.80
N ASN A 191 -16.83 -10.41 31.09
CA ASN A 191 -16.05 -9.33 31.69
C ASN A 191 -14.55 -9.42 31.38
N ASP A 192 -13.93 -10.59 31.59
CA ASP A 192 -12.47 -10.74 31.40
C ASP A 192 -12.10 -10.85 29.91
N GLY A 193 -12.95 -11.52 29.12
CA GLY A 193 -12.71 -11.71 27.68
C GLY A 193 -12.81 -10.41 26.87
N ASP A 194 -13.68 -9.47 27.25
CA ASP A 194 -13.76 -8.18 26.55
C ASP A 194 -12.52 -7.29 26.81
N VAL A 195 -11.92 -7.36 28.01
CA VAL A 195 -10.66 -6.64 28.32
C VAL A 195 -9.48 -7.20 27.53
N GLU A 196 -9.38 -8.53 27.43
CA GLU A 196 -8.32 -9.19 26.65
C GLU A 196 -8.47 -8.90 25.15
N HIS A 197 -9.69 -8.93 24.62
CA HIS A 197 -9.96 -8.57 23.22
C HIS A 197 -9.55 -7.13 22.92
N GLU A 198 -9.86 -6.19 23.83
CA GLU A 198 -9.51 -4.79 23.67
C GLU A 198 -7.98 -4.59 23.70
N TRP A 199 -7.29 -5.26 24.62
CA TRP A 199 -5.83 -5.25 24.67
C TRP A 199 -5.23 -5.79 23.37
N TRP A 200 -5.74 -6.92 22.87
CA TRP A 200 -5.27 -7.51 21.63
C TRP A 200 -5.47 -6.58 20.43
N ILE A 201 -6.66 -5.98 20.29
CA ILE A 201 -6.95 -5.00 19.24
C ILE A 201 -5.95 -3.84 19.28
N ARG A 202 -5.66 -3.30 20.47
CA ARG A 202 -4.67 -2.21 20.63
C ARG A 202 -3.27 -2.65 20.24
N SER A 203 -2.86 -3.87 20.59
CA SER A 203 -1.56 -4.42 20.15
C SER A 203 -1.49 -4.55 18.64
N VAL A 204 -2.57 -5.00 17.98
CA VAL A 204 -2.64 -5.06 16.51
C VAL A 204 -2.54 -3.67 15.89
N TYR A 205 -3.18 -2.64 16.48
CA TYR A 205 -3.03 -1.26 16.02
C TYR A 205 -1.61 -0.76 16.14
N GLN A 206 -0.95 -1.00 17.28
CA GLN A 206 0.44 -0.62 17.46
C GLN A 206 1.35 -1.30 16.42
N ALA A 207 1.11 -2.58 16.11
CA ALA A 207 1.87 -3.28 15.09
C ALA A 207 1.61 -2.74 13.66
N ILE A 208 0.41 -2.22 13.39
CA ILE A 208 0.08 -1.51 12.14
C ILE A 208 0.85 -0.18 12.06
N ASP A 209 0.91 0.57 13.17
CA ASP A 209 1.61 1.85 13.24
C ASP A 209 3.14 1.73 13.09
N ASP A 210 3.69 0.55 13.41
CA ASP A 210 5.13 0.26 13.29
C ASP A 210 5.59 0.03 11.84
N PHE A 211 4.68 -0.07 10.86
CA PHE A 211 5.07 -0.19 9.46
C PHE A 211 5.78 1.09 8.97
N PRO A 212 6.91 0.95 8.26
CA PRO A 212 7.69 2.10 7.82
C PRO A 212 6.92 2.99 6.83
N LYS A 213 7.11 4.31 6.92
CA LYS A 213 6.63 5.26 5.90
C LYS A 213 7.80 5.70 5.03
N TRP A 214 7.59 5.84 3.73
CA TRP A 214 8.69 6.12 2.79
C TRP A 214 9.40 7.43 3.11
N GLN A 215 8.62 8.40 3.58
CA GLN A 215 9.10 9.72 4.00
C GLN A 215 10.18 9.65 5.09
N ASP A 216 10.13 8.63 5.96
CA ASP A 216 11.09 8.45 7.05
C ASP A 216 12.53 8.23 6.55
N PHE A 217 12.68 7.70 5.33
CA PHE A 217 13.96 7.32 4.73
C PHE A 217 14.45 8.34 3.70
N ALA A 218 13.49 9.04 3.05
CA ALA A 218 13.80 10.10 2.10
C ALA A 218 14.54 11.28 2.77
N GLN A 219 14.24 11.55 4.05
CA GLN A 219 14.85 12.64 4.83
C GLN A 219 16.21 12.26 5.44
N THR A 220 16.42 11.00 5.84
CA THR A 220 17.67 10.54 6.50
C THR A 220 18.88 10.55 5.57
N THR A 221 18.67 10.44 4.26
CA THR A 221 19.76 10.45 3.26
C THR A 221 20.22 11.86 2.89
N SER A 222 19.39 12.89 3.11
CA SER A 222 19.78 14.30 2.89
C SER A 222 20.73 14.81 3.97
N SER A 223 20.55 14.35 5.23
CA SER A 223 21.45 14.67 6.34
C SER A 223 22.84 14.04 6.24
N LEU A 224 23.01 12.97 5.46
CA LEU A 224 24.31 12.33 5.23
C LEU A 224 25.15 13.03 4.14
N ASN A 225 24.52 13.80 3.24
CA ASN A 225 25.21 14.50 2.15
C ASN A 225 25.67 15.92 2.51
N HIS A 226 25.28 16.45 3.67
CA HIS A 226 25.74 17.75 4.18
C HIS A 226 26.81 17.64 5.28
N GLY A 227 27.31 16.43 5.52
CA GLY A 227 28.34 16.14 6.53
C GLY A 227 29.63 15.58 5.92
N SER A 228 30.14 16.18 4.84
CA SER A 228 31.47 15.89 4.28
C SER A 228 32.18 17.19 3.91
#